data_AF-A0A9P4G6I3-F1
#
_entry.id   AF-A0A9P4G6I3-F1
#
_cell.length_a   1.000
_cell.length_b   1.000
_cell.length_c   1.000
_cell.angle_alpha   90.00
_cell.angle_beta   90.00
_cell.angle_gamma   90.00
#
_symmetry.space_group_name_H-M   'P 1'
#
loop_
_entity.id
_entity.type
_entity.pdbx_description
1 polymer ?
#
loop_
_entity_poly.entity_id
_entity_poly.type
_entity_poly.pdbx_seq_one_letter_code
_entity_poly.pdbx_strand_id
1 'polypeptide(L)'
;MDSYESFAPGAALVDVQNGNLNDTRLTQSAFPFLKLPRELRDEVYNQVYNIQDDRSERALRIERRNLKYFKTSAAAILLVLHHEYFLLNRQIAREALEVLFKNHTVFLSCGPFVLKTLLERIEQQNGPGRQWLKWIKKIELDWVTFPNLKLYPPDREQGRDEWYWEHDEAEVDVDFVRGAQYNGHYDEYDHEGGHYEDNFYEPCNTSLYPSFRQPTATQPTSSNDPFGFANHYPFTDPSREPAQEASAEDIASKLDLLVSMEVTPLFSYLASPTFNLTTITIPLYFISKQSHHNRSVTRPGYALPLKIRYWVQVCVHALLMLQSPSSSSSSSSSSSSSFLPTLQHVRIKYLPWDIWASMDPADDLHRMGDKGVWFDALEDGEGGEREGEGEAFRAIWASMRTKLLDEQRQRMGLKADVKFVPWDGNVDSWRVGDELEVILTRAEGD
;
A
#
# COMPACT_ATOMS: atom_id res chain seq x y z
N MET A 1 -7.45 -42.61 -32.30
CA MET A 1 -6.55 -43.73 -31.99
C MET A 1 -5.15 -43.25 -32.33
N ASP A 2 -4.25 -43.50 -31.40
CA ASP A 2 -2.79 -43.32 -31.42
C ASP A 2 -2.23 -41.94 -31.05
N SER A 3 -2.07 -41.83 -29.73
CA SER A 3 -1.27 -40.93 -28.91
C SER A 3 0.24 -41.14 -29.10
N TYR A 4 1.00 -40.04 -29.18
CA TYR A 4 2.45 -40.03 -28.91
C TYR A 4 2.72 -39.15 -27.69
N GLU A 5 2.88 -39.81 -26.53
CA GLU A 5 3.50 -39.23 -25.33
C GLU A 5 5.02 -39.44 -25.41
N SER A 6 5.78 -38.34 -25.39
CA SER A 6 7.24 -38.38 -25.22
C SER A 6 7.59 -38.40 -23.74
N PHE A 7 7.93 -39.58 -23.21
CA PHE A 7 8.47 -39.76 -21.87
C PHE A 7 9.96 -39.40 -21.81
N ALA A 8 10.31 -38.47 -20.91
CA ALA A 8 11.68 -38.30 -20.43
C ALA A 8 12.06 -39.46 -19.47
N PRO A 9 13.32 -39.93 -19.46
CA PRO A 9 13.72 -41.13 -18.74
C PRO A 9 13.74 -40.93 -17.22
N GLY A 10 13.04 -41.84 -16.52
CA GLY A 10 12.94 -41.89 -15.07
C GLY A 10 14.26 -42.23 -14.37
N ALA A 11 14.43 -41.62 -13.20
CA ALA A 11 15.51 -41.91 -12.26
C ALA A 11 15.46 -43.37 -11.78
N ALA A 12 16.64 -43.97 -11.67
CA ALA A 12 16.83 -45.38 -11.33
C ALA A 12 16.26 -45.76 -9.95
N LEU A 13 15.49 -46.85 -9.94
CA LEU A 13 15.21 -47.68 -8.76
C LEU A 13 16.52 -48.33 -8.31
N VAL A 14 16.96 -48.05 -7.08
CA VAL A 14 18.05 -48.80 -6.43
C VAL A 14 17.43 -49.78 -5.43
N ASP A 15 17.74 -51.05 -5.65
CA ASP A 15 17.33 -52.23 -4.90
C ASP A 15 17.51 -52.09 -3.37
N VAL A 16 16.48 -52.48 -2.64
CA VAL A 16 16.52 -52.67 -1.18
C VAL A 16 17.10 -54.06 -0.89
N GLN A 17 18.37 -54.12 -0.47
CA GLN A 17 18.91 -55.30 0.21
C GLN A 17 18.76 -55.15 1.73
N ASN A 18 17.95 -56.04 2.30
CA ASN A 18 17.82 -56.30 3.73
C ASN A 18 19.19 -56.70 4.33
N GLY A 19 19.59 -55.97 5.37
CA GLY A 19 20.75 -56.32 6.19
C GLY A 19 20.70 -55.59 7.52
N ASN A 20 19.89 -56.10 8.46
CA ASN A 20 20.00 -55.78 9.88
C ASN A 20 21.42 -56.11 10.36
N LEU A 21 22.13 -55.12 10.90
CA LEU A 21 23.05 -55.22 12.04
C LEU A 21 23.69 -53.84 12.31
N ASN A 22 23.48 -53.34 13.54
CA ASN A 22 24.02 -52.12 14.16
C ASN A 22 23.20 -50.83 14.01
N ASP A 23 22.07 -50.86 14.72
CA ASP A 23 21.57 -49.78 15.59
C ASP A 23 22.74 -48.98 16.23
N THR A 24 22.60 -47.65 16.35
CA THR A 24 23.57 -46.64 16.88
C THR A 24 24.56 -45.92 15.93
N ARG A 25 24.15 -45.52 14.72
CA ARG A 25 24.82 -44.40 14.02
C ARG A 25 23.85 -43.30 13.59
N LEU A 26 23.94 -42.20 14.36
CA LEU A 26 23.49 -40.84 14.05
C LEU A 26 21.99 -40.62 14.15
N THR A 27 21.51 -40.49 15.39
CA THR A 27 20.49 -39.48 15.70
C THR A 27 20.90 -38.19 14.98
N GLN A 28 20.13 -37.82 13.96
CA GLN A 28 20.40 -36.72 13.04
C GLN A 28 20.87 -35.49 13.83
N SER A 29 22.04 -34.97 13.48
CA SER A 29 22.62 -33.81 14.14
C SER A 29 21.61 -32.65 14.03
N ALA A 30 20.96 -32.30 15.13
CA ALA A 30 20.14 -31.09 15.20
C ALA A 30 20.99 -29.92 14.70
N PHE A 31 20.43 -29.13 13.77
CA PHE A 31 21.08 -27.95 13.20
C PHE A 31 21.74 -27.15 14.33
N PRO A 32 23.06 -26.87 14.29
CA PRO A 32 23.82 -26.40 15.45
C PRO A 32 23.21 -25.17 16.14
N PHE A 33 22.60 -24.28 15.36
CA PHE A 33 21.89 -23.10 15.87
C PHE A 33 20.73 -23.45 16.79
N LEU A 34 19.96 -24.51 16.50
CA LEU A 34 18.85 -24.97 17.35
C LEU A 34 19.30 -25.60 18.67
N LYS A 35 20.61 -25.85 18.85
CA LYS A 35 21.17 -26.27 20.14
C LYS A 35 21.38 -25.12 21.12
N LEU A 36 21.41 -23.87 20.63
CA LEU A 36 21.48 -22.70 21.50
C LEU A 36 20.21 -22.59 22.35
N PRO A 37 20.24 -21.99 23.55
CA PRO A 37 19.03 -21.60 24.28
C PRO A 37 18.12 -20.68 23.45
N ARG A 38 16.81 -20.70 23.71
CA ARG A 38 15.81 -19.92 22.95
C ARG A 38 16.13 -18.42 22.99
N GLU A 39 16.56 -17.94 24.15
CA GLU A 39 16.87 -16.56 24.43
C GLU A 39 18.03 -16.07 23.56
N LEU A 40 19.09 -16.89 23.41
CA LEU A 40 20.21 -16.54 22.52
C LEU A 40 19.81 -16.55 21.05
N ARG A 41 18.89 -17.43 20.64
CA ARG A 41 18.36 -17.41 19.27
C ARG A 41 17.53 -16.15 19.01
N ASP A 42 16.74 -15.70 19.99
CA ASP A 42 15.95 -14.47 19.90
C ASP A 42 16.82 -13.23 19.74
N GLU A 43 17.94 -13.15 20.46
CA GLU A 43 18.93 -12.09 20.25
C GLU A 43 19.50 -12.11 18.83
N VAL A 44 19.81 -13.28 18.28
CA VAL A 44 20.27 -13.41 16.88
C VAL A 44 19.18 -12.95 15.91
N TYR A 45 17.92 -13.36 16.10
CA TYR A 45 16.82 -12.90 15.25
C TYR A 45 16.66 -11.38 15.33
N ASN A 46 16.67 -10.80 16.53
CA ASN A 46 16.60 -9.35 16.72
C ASN A 46 17.73 -8.62 16.01
N GLN A 47 18.96 -9.11 16.15
CA GLN A 47 20.12 -8.51 15.50
C GLN A 47 19.97 -8.54 13.97
N VAL A 48 19.56 -9.67 13.41
CA VAL A 48 19.39 -9.80 11.95
C VAL A 48 18.28 -8.89 11.42
N TYR A 49 17.16 -8.74 12.14
CA TYR A 49 16.11 -7.79 11.77
C TYR A 49 16.54 -6.31 11.88
N ASN A 50 17.58 -6.00 12.66
CA ASN A 50 18.13 -4.66 12.78
C ASN A 50 19.20 -4.34 11.72
N ILE A 51 19.64 -5.33 10.93
CA ILE A 51 20.54 -5.09 9.80
C ILE A 51 19.73 -4.33 8.74
N GLN A 52 20.27 -3.20 8.27
CA GLN A 52 19.64 -2.47 7.17
C GLN A 52 19.64 -3.36 5.92
N ASP A 53 18.47 -3.46 5.29
CA ASP A 53 18.34 -4.21 4.04
C ASP A 53 18.83 -3.30 2.91
N ASP A 54 19.94 -3.68 2.29
CA ASP A 54 20.53 -2.94 1.16
C ASP A 54 19.72 -3.12 -0.14
N ARG A 55 18.72 -4.00 -0.15
CA ARG A 55 17.81 -4.16 -1.28
C ARG A 55 16.92 -2.92 -1.38
N SER A 56 16.82 -2.33 -2.56
CA SER A 56 15.91 -1.20 -2.84
C SER A 56 14.49 -1.54 -2.36
N GLU A 57 13.71 -0.57 -1.88
CA GLU A 57 12.29 -0.75 -1.50
C GLU A 57 11.47 -1.43 -2.63
N ARG A 58 11.88 -1.20 -3.89
CA ARG A 58 11.36 -1.85 -5.10
C ARG A 58 11.53 -3.38 -5.15
N ALA A 59 12.45 -3.95 -4.38
CA ALA A 59 12.70 -5.38 -4.30
C ALA A 59 11.80 -6.09 -3.26
N LEU A 60 11.20 -5.33 -2.33
CA LEU A 60 10.43 -5.86 -1.21
C LEU A 60 8.90 -5.92 -1.47
N ARG A 61 8.50 -5.90 -2.75
CA ARG A 61 7.10 -5.85 -3.18
C ARG A 61 6.36 -7.15 -2.90
N ILE A 62 5.12 -7.06 -2.42
CA ILE A 62 4.18 -8.19 -2.35
C ILE A 62 3.18 -8.02 -3.48
N GLU A 63 3.33 -8.82 -4.52
CA GLU A 63 2.52 -8.70 -5.72
C GLU A 63 1.19 -9.46 -5.60
N ARG A 64 0.19 -9.01 -6.34
CA ARG A 64 -1.12 -9.68 -6.44
C ARG A 64 -1.00 -11.16 -6.82
N ARG A 65 0.01 -11.52 -7.63
CA ARG A 65 0.31 -12.93 -8.01
C ARG A 65 0.66 -13.84 -6.84
N ASN A 66 1.27 -13.29 -5.79
CA ASN A 66 1.65 -14.06 -4.61
C ASN A 66 0.40 -14.64 -3.92
N LEU A 67 -0.75 -13.97 -4.01
CA LEU A 67 -2.01 -14.47 -3.46
C LEU A 67 -2.42 -15.81 -4.10
N LYS A 68 -2.21 -16.04 -5.40
CA LYS A 68 -2.69 -17.27 -6.07
C LYS A 68 -2.12 -18.55 -5.45
N TYR A 69 -0.87 -18.50 -5.00
CA TYR A 69 -0.14 -19.66 -4.49
C TYR A 69 0.11 -19.61 -2.98
N PHE A 70 -0.34 -18.54 -2.31
CA PHE A 70 -0.12 -18.36 -0.88
C PHE A 70 -0.83 -19.43 -0.06
N LYS A 71 -0.03 -20.27 0.62
CA LYS A 71 -0.49 -21.23 1.62
C LYS A 71 0.09 -20.85 2.97
N THR A 72 -0.79 -20.51 3.90
CA THR A 72 -0.42 -19.99 5.21
C THR A 72 0.52 -20.92 5.96
N SER A 73 1.75 -20.45 6.20
CA SER A 73 2.74 -21.09 7.06
C SER A 73 3.76 -20.03 7.48
N ALA A 74 4.49 -20.24 8.58
CA ALA A 74 5.50 -19.27 9.03
C ALA A 74 6.58 -19.00 7.97
N ALA A 75 7.00 -20.06 7.26
CA ALA A 75 7.93 -19.95 6.14
C ALA A 75 7.35 -19.16 4.96
N ALA A 76 6.08 -19.38 4.59
CA ALA A 76 5.44 -18.64 3.51
C ALA A 76 5.24 -17.15 3.86
N ILE A 77 4.92 -16.85 5.13
CA ILE A 77 4.79 -15.47 5.60
C ILE A 77 6.16 -14.77 5.53
N LEU A 78 7.21 -15.39 6.08
CA LEU A 78 8.57 -14.82 6.01
C LEU A 78 9.07 -14.68 4.56
N LEU A 79 8.75 -15.62 3.68
CA LEU A 79 9.10 -15.54 2.27
C LEU A 79 8.43 -14.35 1.58
N VAL A 80 7.14 -14.12 1.84
CA VAL A 80 6.40 -12.97 1.28
C VAL A 80 6.89 -11.65 1.87
N LEU A 81 7.35 -11.65 3.11
CA LEU A 81 7.98 -10.50 3.76
C LEU A 81 9.49 -10.38 3.42
N HIS A 82 9.99 -11.13 2.44
CA HIS A 82 11.38 -11.09 1.97
C HIS A 82 12.43 -11.35 3.08
N HIS A 83 12.11 -12.23 4.02
CA HIS A 83 13.03 -12.70 5.06
C HIS A 83 13.53 -14.12 4.74
N GLU A 84 14.07 -14.32 3.53
CA GLU A 84 14.41 -15.65 2.99
C GLU A 84 15.52 -16.34 3.77
N TYR A 85 16.39 -15.56 4.41
CA TYR A 85 17.51 -16.04 5.23
C TYR A 85 17.06 -16.87 6.45
N PHE A 86 15.80 -16.77 6.90
CA PHE A 86 15.26 -17.60 7.98
C PHE A 86 14.59 -18.91 7.51
N LEU A 87 14.56 -19.17 6.20
CA LEU A 87 13.89 -20.35 5.62
C LEU A 87 14.74 -21.64 5.68
N LEU A 88 15.68 -21.71 6.63
CA LEU A 88 16.58 -22.85 6.82
C LEU A 88 15.88 -24.04 7.48
N ASN A 89 14.92 -23.77 8.38
CA ASN A 89 14.22 -24.79 9.14
C ASN A 89 12.82 -24.31 9.57
N ARG A 90 11.85 -25.22 9.68
CA ARG A 90 10.48 -24.90 10.12
C ARG A 90 10.41 -24.29 11.52
N GLN A 91 11.26 -24.73 12.44
CA GLN A 91 11.34 -24.16 13.79
C GLN A 91 11.91 -22.75 13.76
N ILE A 92 13.01 -22.54 13.03
CA ILE A 92 13.63 -21.22 12.84
C ILE A 92 12.61 -20.25 12.25
N ALA A 93 11.89 -20.64 11.20
CA ALA A 93 10.87 -19.80 10.59
C ALA A 93 9.73 -19.40 11.56
N ARG A 94 9.27 -20.32 12.41
CA ARG A 94 8.24 -20.00 13.42
C ARG A 94 8.76 -19.05 14.49
N GLU A 95 9.95 -19.33 14.97
CA GLU A 95 10.64 -18.57 16.00
C GLU A 95 10.97 -17.14 15.54
N ALA A 96 11.50 -17.00 14.33
CA ALA A 96 11.82 -15.72 13.71
C ALA A 96 10.56 -14.91 13.40
N LEU A 97 9.48 -15.55 12.94
CA LEU A 97 8.20 -14.87 12.72
C LEU A 97 7.60 -14.33 14.03
N GLU A 98 7.70 -15.10 15.12
CA GLU A 98 7.27 -14.66 16.44
C GLU A 98 8.03 -13.41 16.88
N VAL A 99 9.36 -13.40 16.72
CA VAL A 99 10.21 -12.25 17.06
C VAL A 99 9.86 -11.04 16.19
N LEU A 100 9.71 -11.22 14.87
CA LEU A 100 9.33 -10.17 13.93
C LEU A 100 8.05 -9.47 14.38
N PHE A 101 6.98 -10.25 14.57
CA PHE A 101 5.67 -9.67 14.86
C PHE A 101 5.62 -9.02 16.24
N LYS A 102 6.30 -9.58 17.25
CA LYS A 102 6.27 -9.04 18.62
C LYS A 102 7.11 -7.79 18.82
N ASN A 103 8.28 -7.71 18.17
CA ASN A 103 9.33 -6.75 18.53
C ASN A 103 9.64 -5.73 17.43
N HIS A 104 9.40 -6.08 16.17
CA HIS A 104 9.83 -5.28 15.02
C HIS A 104 8.66 -4.66 14.27
N THR A 105 8.97 -3.70 13.38
CA THR A 105 8.00 -3.13 12.46
C THR A 105 7.91 -4.00 11.22
N VAL A 106 6.70 -4.45 10.87
CA VAL A 106 6.50 -5.26 9.67
C VAL A 106 6.31 -4.33 8.47
N PHE A 107 7.27 -4.37 7.54
CA PHE A 107 7.18 -3.63 6.28
C PHE A 107 6.29 -4.37 5.28
N LEU A 108 5.32 -3.67 4.69
CA LEU A 108 4.28 -4.23 3.83
C LEU A 108 4.17 -3.38 2.56
N SER A 109 4.99 -3.68 1.56
CA SER A 109 4.97 -2.98 0.27
C SER A 109 3.98 -3.64 -0.69
N CYS A 110 2.69 -3.29 -0.59
CA CYS A 110 1.63 -3.78 -1.48
C CYS A 110 0.34 -2.98 -1.43
N GLY A 111 -0.50 -3.20 -2.44
CA GLY A 111 -1.81 -2.60 -2.50
C GLY A 111 -2.76 -3.05 -1.39
N PRO A 112 -3.76 -2.21 -1.06
CA PRO A 112 -4.66 -2.43 0.07
C PRO A 112 -5.49 -3.71 -0.06
N PHE A 113 -5.95 -4.05 -1.27
CA PHE A 113 -6.62 -5.34 -1.48
C PHE A 113 -5.70 -6.55 -1.24
N VAL A 114 -4.45 -6.46 -1.72
CA VAL A 114 -3.46 -7.54 -1.57
C VAL A 114 -3.14 -7.74 -0.10
N LEU A 115 -2.89 -6.65 0.62
CA LEU A 115 -2.63 -6.68 2.05
C LEU A 115 -3.81 -7.27 2.82
N LYS A 116 -5.03 -6.76 2.61
CA LYS A 116 -6.23 -7.27 3.28
C LYS A 116 -6.41 -8.77 3.04
N THR A 117 -6.35 -9.19 1.77
CA THR A 117 -6.53 -10.60 1.38
C THR A 117 -5.47 -11.50 1.98
N LEU A 118 -4.20 -11.04 2.01
CA LEU A 118 -3.10 -11.77 2.63
C LEU A 118 -3.35 -11.98 4.12
N LEU A 119 -3.71 -10.92 4.84
CA LEU A 119 -3.98 -10.99 6.28
C LEU A 119 -5.21 -11.86 6.59
N GLU A 120 -6.28 -11.75 5.79
CA GLU A 120 -7.47 -12.61 5.92
C GLU A 120 -7.12 -14.09 5.71
N ARG A 121 -6.22 -14.42 4.76
CA ARG A 121 -5.73 -15.80 4.56
C ARG A 121 -4.85 -16.29 5.71
N ILE A 122 -4.11 -15.39 6.37
CA ILE A 122 -3.36 -15.73 7.58
C ILE A 122 -4.33 -16.00 8.73
N GLU A 123 -5.40 -15.22 8.86
CA GLU A 123 -6.44 -15.43 9.86
C GLU A 123 -7.26 -16.71 9.62
N GLN A 124 -7.62 -16.98 8.35
CA GLN A 124 -8.45 -18.12 7.94
C GLN A 124 -7.67 -19.43 8.03
N GLN A 125 -7.70 -19.99 9.22
CA GLN A 125 -7.48 -21.40 9.56
C GLN A 125 -7.72 -21.51 11.08
N ASN A 126 -8.31 -22.61 11.57
CA ASN A 126 -8.36 -22.93 13.01
C ASN A 126 -6.95 -23.24 13.59
N GLY A 127 -5.93 -22.48 13.17
CA GLY A 127 -4.52 -22.65 13.47
C GLY A 127 -3.91 -21.41 14.14
N PRO A 128 -2.57 -21.34 14.23
CA PRO A 128 -1.87 -20.29 14.97
C PRO A 128 -1.92 -18.90 14.30
N GLY A 129 -2.47 -18.78 13.10
CA GLY A 129 -2.47 -17.54 12.31
C GLY A 129 -3.11 -16.35 13.02
N ARG A 130 -4.25 -16.54 13.68
CA ARG A 130 -4.89 -15.48 14.50
C ARG A 130 -4.00 -15.01 15.64
N GLN A 131 -3.20 -15.91 16.23
CA GLN A 131 -2.27 -15.55 17.28
C GLN A 131 -1.09 -14.75 16.72
N TRP A 132 -0.60 -15.10 15.53
CA TRP A 132 0.43 -14.33 14.84
C TRP A 132 -0.03 -12.90 14.54
N LEU A 133 -1.23 -12.72 13.98
CA LEU A 133 -1.77 -11.38 13.71
C LEU A 133 -1.94 -10.54 14.98
N LYS A 134 -2.32 -11.15 16.10
CA LYS A 134 -2.37 -10.48 17.41
C LYS A 134 -1.02 -10.03 17.94
N TRP A 135 0.07 -10.64 17.48
CA TRP A 135 1.42 -10.23 17.86
C TRP A 135 1.86 -8.97 17.12
N ILE A 136 1.35 -8.74 15.91
CA ILE A 136 1.70 -7.55 15.11
C ILE A 136 1.25 -6.28 15.85
N LYS A 137 2.23 -5.52 16.31
CA LYS A 137 2.02 -4.22 16.97
C LYS A 137 2.32 -3.04 16.07
N LYS A 138 3.30 -3.19 15.18
CA LYS A 138 3.84 -2.10 14.36
C LYS A 138 3.88 -2.53 12.90
N ILE A 139 3.30 -1.72 12.03
CA ILE A 139 3.36 -1.92 10.58
C ILE A 139 3.87 -0.66 9.89
N GLU A 140 4.52 -0.86 8.76
CA GLU A 140 4.90 0.19 7.83
C GLU A 140 4.32 -0.17 6.46
N LEU A 141 3.51 0.74 5.92
CA LEU A 141 2.80 0.54 4.67
C LEU A 141 3.55 1.25 3.55
N ASP A 142 3.69 0.59 2.40
CA ASP A 142 4.13 1.23 1.18
C ASP A 142 3.43 0.58 -0.02
N TRP A 143 3.39 1.26 -1.17
CA TRP A 143 2.83 0.73 -2.40
C TRP A 143 3.63 1.25 -3.58
N VAL A 144 4.70 0.51 -3.89
CA VAL A 144 5.55 0.81 -5.03
C VAL A 144 4.81 0.61 -6.36
N THR A 145 4.04 -0.48 -6.48
CA THR A 145 3.32 -0.89 -7.71
C THR A 145 1.95 -0.23 -7.86
N PHE A 146 1.86 1.07 -7.61
CA PHE A 146 0.59 1.79 -7.68
C PHE A 146 -0.08 1.60 -9.07
N PRO A 147 -1.35 1.19 -9.13
CA PRO A 147 -1.99 0.80 -10.39
C PRO A 147 -2.27 2.00 -11.28
N ASN A 148 -2.30 1.77 -12.59
CA ASN A 148 -2.83 2.76 -13.52
C ASN A 148 -4.34 2.94 -13.29
N LEU A 149 -4.74 4.09 -12.75
CA LEU A 149 -6.17 4.33 -12.53
C LEU A 149 -6.95 4.46 -13.84
N LYS A 150 -6.34 4.71 -15.01
CA LYS A 150 -7.07 4.64 -16.29
C LYS A 150 -7.72 3.27 -16.50
N LEU A 151 -7.05 2.22 -16.03
CA LEU A 151 -7.47 0.83 -16.17
C LEU A 151 -8.12 0.31 -14.89
N TYR A 152 -8.60 1.18 -14.00
CA TYR A 152 -9.29 0.79 -12.78
C TYR A 152 -10.81 1.09 -12.85
N PRO A 153 -11.70 0.13 -12.52
CA PRO A 153 -11.40 -1.28 -12.30
C PRO A 153 -10.81 -1.92 -13.58
N PRO A 154 -10.02 -2.99 -13.45
CA PRO A 154 -9.50 -3.71 -14.62
C PRO A 154 -10.69 -4.08 -15.51
N ASP A 155 -10.72 -3.66 -16.76
CA ASP A 155 -11.75 -4.08 -17.70
C ASP A 155 -11.06 -4.67 -18.93
N ARG A 156 -11.24 -5.98 -19.10
CA ARG A 156 -10.72 -6.75 -20.24
C ARG A 156 -11.85 -7.41 -21.04
N GLU A 157 -13.12 -6.97 -20.90
CA GLU A 157 -14.26 -7.54 -21.64
C GLU A 157 -14.07 -7.53 -23.17
N GLN A 158 -13.14 -6.73 -23.69
CA GLN A 158 -12.82 -6.65 -25.13
C GLN A 158 -11.59 -7.44 -25.57
N GLY A 159 -10.98 -8.28 -24.73
CA GLY A 159 -9.94 -9.23 -25.16
C GLY A 159 -8.78 -8.62 -25.96
N ARG A 160 -8.39 -7.38 -25.65
CA ARG A 160 -7.17 -6.80 -26.25
C ARG A 160 -5.96 -7.42 -25.55
N ASP A 161 -5.42 -8.46 -26.18
CA ASP A 161 -4.11 -9.00 -25.85
C ASP A 161 -3.04 -7.89 -25.92
N GLU A 162 -2.04 -8.04 -25.06
CA GLU A 162 -0.99 -7.09 -24.67
C GLU A 162 -0.08 -6.53 -25.79
N TRP A 163 -0.38 -6.80 -27.06
CA TRP A 163 0.47 -6.43 -28.22
C TRP A 163 0.12 -5.10 -28.89
N TYR A 164 -0.93 -4.39 -28.44
CA TYR A 164 -1.30 -3.10 -29.04
C TYR A 164 -0.31 -1.96 -28.67
N TRP A 165 0.45 -2.10 -27.58
CA TRP A 165 1.36 -1.05 -27.10
C TRP A 165 2.77 -1.09 -27.74
N GLU A 166 3.15 -2.20 -28.39
CA GLU A 166 4.41 -2.28 -29.15
C GLU A 166 4.27 -1.78 -30.61
N HIS A 167 3.08 -1.36 -31.03
CA HIS A 167 2.77 -0.96 -32.41
C HIS A 167 2.16 0.43 -32.56
N ASP A 168 2.36 1.33 -31.60
CA ASP A 168 2.29 2.75 -31.92
C ASP A 168 3.57 3.10 -32.72
N GLU A 169 3.52 2.95 -34.04
CA GLU A 169 4.60 3.25 -35.01
C GLU A 169 4.99 4.75 -35.09
N ALA A 170 4.68 5.52 -34.06
CA ALA A 170 5.25 6.83 -33.84
C ALA A 170 5.26 7.11 -32.34
N GLU A 171 6.42 6.90 -31.70
CA GLU A 171 6.83 7.80 -30.62
C GLU A 171 6.83 9.21 -31.21
N VAL A 172 5.70 9.90 -31.12
CA VAL A 172 5.68 11.34 -31.33
C VAL A 172 6.46 11.88 -30.16
N ASP A 173 7.73 12.15 -30.41
CA ASP A 173 8.62 12.86 -29.52
C ASP A 173 8.00 14.25 -29.28
N VAL A 174 7.14 14.34 -28.25
CA VAL A 174 6.37 15.54 -27.92
C VAL A 174 7.31 16.69 -27.57
N ASP A 175 8.55 16.35 -27.19
CA ASP A 175 9.68 17.26 -26.96
C ASP A 175 10.17 17.96 -28.24
N PHE A 176 9.94 17.36 -29.42
CA PHE A 176 10.38 17.93 -30.71
C PHE A 176 9.34 18.86 -31.34
N VAL A 177 8.05 18.72 -31.02
CA VAL A 177 6.95 19.46 -31.71
C VAL A 177 6.54 20.74 -30.98
N ARG A 178 6.80 20.84 -29.68
CA ARG A 178 6.70 22.10 -28.93
C ARG A 178 8.04 22.31 -28.24
N GLY A 179 8.71 23.43 -28.50
CA GLY A 179 9.86 23.86 -27.70
C GLY A 179 9.45 24.17 -26.25
N ALA A 180 9.02 23.15 -25.53
CA ALA A 180 8.32 23.22 -24.26
C ALA A 180 9.33 23.03 -23.14
N GLN A 181 9.35 24.03 -22.28
CA GLN A 181 9.96 23.96 -20.96
C GLN A 181 9.34 22.78 -20.18
N TYR A 182 10.15 21.75 -19.95
CA TYR A 182 10.10 20.78 -18.85
C TYR A 182 8.70 20.26 -18.43
N ASN A 183 8.29 19.10 -18.96
CA ASN A 183 6.95 18.53 -18.74
C ASN A 183 6.91 17.06 -18.23
N GLY A 184 8.04 16.49 -17.79
CA GLY A 184 8.21 15.02 -17.82
C GLY A 184 8.32 14.21 -16.52
N HIS A 185 8.10 14.72 -15.30
CA HIS A 185 8.46 13.96 -14.08
C HIS A 185 7.39 13.80 -13.00
N TYR A 186 6.16 14.28 -13.22
CA TYR A 186 5.06 14.16 -12.24
C TYR A 186 3.70 14.15 -12.93
N ASP A 187 3.60 13.51 -14.09
CA ASP A 187 2.30 13.33 -14.70
C ASP A 187 1.54 12.20 -13.99
N GLU A 188 0.24 12.10 -14.24
CA GLU A 188 -0.61 11.06 -13.66
C GLU A 188 -0.37 9.69 -14.32
N TYR A 189 0.63 9.61 -15.20
CA TYR A 189 0.90 8.53 -16.14
C TYR A 189 2.29 7.91 -15.93
N ASP A 190 3.05 8.40 -14.95
CA ASP A 190 4.33 7.83 -14.51
C ASP A 190 4.06 6.52 -13.75
N HIS A 191 3.60 5.53 -14.51
CA HIS A 191 3.75 4.12 -14.16
C HIS A 191 5.26 3.88 -14.17
N GLU A 192 5.82 3.34 -13.08
CA GLU A 192 7.26 3.09 -12.97
C GLU A 192 7.74 2.10 -14.07
N GLY A 193 8.00 2.59 -15.29
CA GLY A 193 8.63 1.86 -16.41
C GLY A 193 7.94 0.57 -16.83
N GLY A 194 8.58 -0.17 -17.75
CA GLY A 194 8.12 -1.45 -18.32
C GLY A 194 8.10 -2.64 -17.35
N HIS A 195 7.62 -2.45 -16.13
CA HIS A 195 7.60 -3.43 -15.05
C HIS A 195 6.19 -3.61 -14.46
N TYR A 196 6.01 -4.73 -13.74
CA TYR A 196 4.74 -5.30 -13.24
C TYR A 196 3.67 -4.26 -12.81
N GLU A 197 2.49 -4.37 -13.42
CA GLU A 197 1.31 -3.53 -13.14
C GLU A 197 0.26 -4.28 -12.31
N ASP A 198 -0.27 -3.67 -11.24
CA ASP A 198 -1.27 -4.29 -10.36
C ASP A 198 -2.66 -4.49 -11.00
N ASN A 199 -2.87 -3.97 -12.22
CA ASN A 199 -4.07 -4.17 -13.05
C ASN A 199 -3.94 -5.35 -14.03
N PHE A 200 -2.85 -6.11 -13.97
CA PHE A 200 -2.55 -7.16 -14.97
C PHE A 200 -3.58 -8.31 -15.01
N TYR A 201 -4.31 -8.56 -13.92
CA TYR A 201 -5.20 -9.72 -13.82
C TYR A 201 -6.63 -9.39 -14.27
N GLU A 202 -7.40 -10.42 -14.66
CA GLU A 202 -8.81 -10.24 -15.03
C GLU A 202 -9.68 -9.82 -13.83
N PRO A 203 -10.63 -8.88 -14.02
CA PRO A 203 -11.51 -8.38 -12.95
C PRO A 203 -12.48 -9.42 -12.40
N CYS A 204 -12.84 -10.43 -13.21
CA CYS A 204 -13.72 -11.51 -12.79
C CYS A 204 -13.04 -12.45 -11.77
N ASN A 205 -11.72 -12.37 -11.62
CA ASN A 205 -10.98 -13.13 -10.64
C ASN A 205 -11.14 -12.53 -9.24
N THR A 206 -12.25 -12.86 -8.58
CA THR A 206 -12.58 -12.43 -7.20
C THR A 206 -11.54 -12.86 -6.15
N SER A 207 -10.63 -13.77 -6.47
CA SER A 207 -9.51 -14.13 -5.58
C SER A 207 -8.35 -13.14 -5.65
N LEU A 208 -8.32 -12.32 -6.71
CA LEU A 208 -7.29 -11.34 -6.98
C LEU A 208 -7.82 -9.91 -7.02
N TYR A 209 -9.12 -9.64 -7.16
CA TYR A 209 -9.71 -8.30 -7.07
C TYR A 209 -10.95 -8.25 -6.16
N PRO A 210 -11.32 -7.05 -5.67
CA PRO A 210 -12.66 -6.84 -5.14
C PRO A 210 -13.72 -7.28 -6.15
N SER A 211 -14.88 -7.73 -5.67
CA SER A 211 -16.01 -7.94 -6.55
C SER A 211 -16.54 -6.58 -7.02
N PHE A 212 -16.08 -6.13 -8.18
CA PHE A 212 -16.67 -5.01 -8.90
C PHE A 212 -18.03 -5.47 -9.44
N ARG A 213 -19.05 -5.51 -8.59
CA ARG A 213 -20.43 -5.59 -9.09
C ARG A 213 -20.68 -4.28 -9.82
N GLN A 214 -20.60 -4.32 -11.15
CA GLN A 214 -21.35 -3.34 -11.92
C GLN A 214 -22.80 -3.47 -11.43
N PRO A 215 -23.44 -2.40 -10.94
CA PRO A 215 -24.89 -2.41 -10.87
C PRO A 215 -25.33 -2.76 -12.29
N THR A 216 -25.98 -3.92 -12.48
CA THR A 216 -26.72 -4.21 -13.71
C THR A 216 -27.45 -2.94 -14.03
N ALA A 217 -27.06 -2.27 -15.11
CA ALA A 217 -27.72 -1.06 -15.53
C ALA A 217 -29.20 -1.42 -15.64
N THR A 218 -30.00 -1.01 -14.66
CA THR A 218 -31.44 -1.04 -14.76
C THR A 218 -31.73 0.02 -15.79
N GLN A 219 -31.57 -0.33 -17.06
CA GLN A 219 -32.09 0.49 -18.13
C GLN A 219 -33.58 0.63 -17.83
N PRO A 220 -34.10 1.86 -17.71
CA PRO A 220 -35.54 2.03 -17.62
C PRO A 220 -36.12 1.37 -18.87
N THR A 221 -36.90 0.31 -18.69
CA THR A 221 -37.67 -0.28 -19.77
C THR A 221 -38.61 0.81 -20.26
N SER A 222 -38.25 1.47 -21.35
CA SER A 222 -39.16 2.39 -22.00
C SER A 222 -40.38 1.56 -22.39
N SER A 223 -41.56 1.95 -21.93
CA SER A 223 -42.80 1.18 -22.09
C SER A 223 -43.22 0.99 -23.55
N ASN A 224 -42.48 1.56 -24.51
CA ASN A 224 -42.79 1.60 -25.93
C ASN A 224 -41.79 0.81 -26.81
N ASP A 225 -40.80 0.12 -26.23
CA ASP A 225 -39.88 -0.73 -26.99
C ASP A 225 -39.87 -2.17 -26.46
N PRO A 226 -40.81 -3.02 -26.92
CA PRO A 226 -40.93 -4.39 -26.46
C PRO A 226 -39.79 -5.32 -26.92
N PHE A 227 -38.92 -4.86 -27.82
CA PHE A 227 -37.79 -5.66 -28.34
C PHE A 227 -36.40 -5.07 -28.02
N GLY A 228 -36.33 -3.88 -27.41
CA GLY A 228 -35.08 -3.29 -26.89
C GLY A 228 -34.13 -2.76 -27.96
N PHE A 229 -34.58 -2.54 -29.19
CA PHE A 229 -33.73 -2.10 -30.29
C PHE A 229 -33.46 -0.59 -30.31
N ALA A 230 -34.26 0.24 -29.62
CA ALA A 230 -34.11 1.69 -29.62
C ALA A 230 -32.81 2.16 -28.95
N ASN A 231 -32.25 1.34 -28.04
CA ASN A 231 -30.98 1.61 -27.37
C ASN A 231 -29.84 0.68 -27.84
N HIS A 232 -30.09 -0.18 -28.83
CA HIS A 232 -29.11 -1.16 -29.29
C HIS A 232 -28.35 -0.63 -30.50
N TYR A 233 -27.47 0.34 -30.28
CA TYR A 233 -26.40 0.66 -31.23
C TYR A 233 -25.18 -0.22 -30.90
N PRO A 234 -24.87 -1.28 -31.69
CA PRO A 234 -23.71 -2.13 -31.46
C PRO A 234 -22.38 -1.46 -31.85
N PHE A 235 -22.44 -0.24 -32.40
CA PHE A 235 -21.29 0.59 -32.70
C PHE A 235 -21.48 1.92 -31.99
N THR A 236 -20.42 2.37 -31.31
CA THR A 236 -20.30 3.69 -30.70
C THR A 236 -20.89 4.74 -31.62
N ASP A 237 -21.73 5.64 -31.08
CA ASP A 237 -22.34 6.74 -31.82
C ASP A 237 -21.27 7.41 -32.73
N PRO A 238 -21.44 7.42 -34.07
CA PRO A 238 -20.43 7.92 -35.01
C PRO A 238 -20.17 9.42 -34.87
N SER A 239 -20.96 10.13 -34.06
CA SER A 239 -20.71 11.54 -33.69
C SER A 239 -19.81 11.70 -32.46
N ARG A 240 -19.51 10.62 -31.75
CA ARG A 240 -18.69 10.63 -30.55
C ARG A 240 -17.28 10.20 -30.92
N GLU A 241 -16.38 11.18 -31.07
CA GLU A 241 -14.94 10.90 -31.13
C GLU A 241 -14.54 10.04 -29.91
N PRO A 242 -13.74 8.98 -30.09
CA PRO A 242 -13.26 8.21 -28.96
C PRO A 242 -12.41 9.14 -28.09
N ALA A 243 -12.92 9.50 -26.91
CA ALA A 243 -12.16 10.23 -25.91
C ALA A 243 -11.03 9.29 -25.41
N GLN A 244 -9.86 9.34 -26.06
CA GLN A 244 -8.69 8.55 -25.68
C GLN A 244 -8.01 9.07 -24.40
N GLU A 245 -8.47 10.19 -23.83
CA GLU A 245 -7.91 10.80 -22.64
C GLU A 245 -8.93 10.79 -21.50
N ALA A 246 -8.68 9.98 -20.46
CA ALA A 246 -9.43 10.06 -19.21
C ALA A 246 -9.21 11.46 -18.60
N SER A 247 -10.29 12.18 -18.32
CA SER A 247 -10.19 13.51 -17.73
C SER A 247 -9.68 13.45 -16.28
N ALA A 248 -9.15 14.55 -15.75
CA ALA A 248 -8.72 14.62 -14.34
C ALA A 248 -9.86 14.30 -13.36
N GLU A 249 -11.11 14.64 -13.73
CA GLU A 249 -12.32 14.30 -12.98
C GLU A 249 -12.60 12.80 -12.99
N ASP A 250 -12.41 12.13 -14.13
CA ASP A 250 -12.53 10.67 -14.22
C ASP A 250 -11.49 9.98 -13.33
N ILE A 251 -10.24 10.45 -13.35
CA ILE A 251 -9.16 9.90 -12.52
C ILE A 251 -9.46 10.11 -11.03
N ALA A 252 -10.02 11.26 -10.63
CA ALA A 252 -10.44 11.51 -9.26
C ALA A 252 -11.55 10.55 -8.82
N SER A 253 -12.59 10.35 -9.66
CA SER A 253 -13.67 9.41 -9.37
C SER A 253 -13.17 7.96 -9.23
N LYS A 254 -12.14 7.58 -9.99
CA LYS A 254 -11.52 6.25 -9.92
C LYS A 254 -10.64 6.10 -8.69
N LEU A 255 -9.98 7.16 -8.24
CA LEU A 255 -9.31 7.16 -6.94
C LEU A 255 -10.32 6.95 -5.80
N ASP A 256 -11.46 7.64 -5.85
CA ASP A 256 -12.53 7.46 -4.86
C ASP A 256 -13.11 6.02 -4.89
N LEU A 257 -13.22 5.43 -6.09
CA LEU A 257 -13.58 4.02 -6.24
C LEU A 257 -12.53 3.08 -5.62
N LEU A 258 -11.24 3.30 -5.87
CA LEU A 258 -10.17 2.51 -5.25
C LEU A 258 -10.20 2.64 -3.72
N VAL A 259 -10.38 3.86 -3.21
CA VAL A 259 -10.45 4.13 -1.77
C VAL A 259 -11.65 3.43 -1.14
N SER A 260 -12.83 3.52 -1.75
CA SER A 260 -14.04 2.89 -1.23
C SER A 260 -14.00 1.36 -1.30
N MET A 261 -13.40 0.78 -2.36
CA MET A 261 -13.39 -0.66 -2.59
C MET A 261 -12.20 -1.39 -1.94
N GLU A 262 -11.06 -0.73 -1.73
CA GLU A 262 -9.85 -1.37 -1.21
C GLU A 262 -9.32 -0.75 0.08
N VAL A 263 -9.14 0.58 0.15
CA VAL A 263 -8.56 1.26 1.32
C VAL A 263 -9.50 1.20 2.53
N THR A 264 -10.77 1.57 2.36
CA THR A 264 -11.76 1.58 3.44
C THR A 264 -11.93 0.18 4.06
N PRO A 265 -12.06 -0.91 3.27
CA PRO A 265 -12.14 -2.27 3.82
C PRO A 265 -10.86 -2.72 4.52
N LEU A 266 -9.67 -2.33 4.04
CA LEU A 266 -8.41 -2.62 4.73
C LEU A 266 -8.40 -2.00 6.13
N PHE A 267 -8.65 -0.70 6.25
CA PHE A 267 -8.61 -0.04 7.56
C PHE A 267 -9.72 -0.50 8.49
N SER A 268 -10.90 -0.84 7.95
CA SER A 268 -11.98 -1.48 8.73
C SER A 268 -11.53 -2.83 9.29
N TYR A 269 -10.74 -3.60 8.52
CA TYR A 269 -10.20 -4.88 8.95
C TYR A 269 -9.03 -4.73 9.94
N LEU A 270 -8.13 -3.76 9.75
CA LEU A 270 -7.06 -3.45 10.71
C LEU A 270 -7.62 -2.94 12.04
N ALA A 271 -8.79 -2.29 12.02
CA ALA A 271 -9.55 -1.90 13.22
C ALA A 271 -10.35 -3.05 13.87
N SER A 272 -10.18 -4.30 13.42
CA SER A 272 -10.84 -5.46 14.02
C SER A 272 -10.04 -6.01 15.23
N PRO A 273 -10.68 -6.74 16.18
CA PRO A 273 -10.03 -7.35 17.36
C PRO A 273 -8.98 -8.42 17.04
N THR A 274 -8.75 -8.71 15.75
CA THR A 274 -7.73 -9.64 15.29
C THR A 274 -6.31 -9.08 15.49
N PHE A 275 -6.19 -7.76 15.60
CA PHE A 275 -4.92 -7.05 15.72
C PHE A 275 -4.78 -6.33 17.07
N ASN A 276 -3.53 -6.20 17.54
CA ASN A 276 -3.17 -5.32 18.65
C ASN A 276 -2.23 -4.20 18.14
N LEU A 277 -2.60 -3.58 17.02
CA LEU A 277 -1.79 -2.55 16.38
C LEU A 277 -1.69 -1.32 17.28
N THR A 278 -0.46 -0.94 17.62
CA THR A 278 -0.12 0.28 18.35
C THR A 278 0.36 1.38 17.42
N THR A 279 0.99 1.01 16.29
CA THR A 279 1.62 1.96 15.37
C THR A 279 1.42 1.57 13.92
N ILE A 280 1.03 2.54 13.10
CA ILE A 280 1.02 2.46 11.64
C ILE A 280 1.96 3.55 11.12
N THR A 281 2.93 3.17 10.30
CA THR A 281 3.83 4.09 9.60
C THR A 281 3.41 4.20 8.15
N ILE A 282 3.30 5.42 7.63
CA ILE A 282 2.79 5.74 6.30
C ILE A 282 3.74 6.73 5.62
N PRO A 283 4.15 6.50 4.37
CA PRO A 283 4.87 7.49 3.59
C PRO A 283 3.90 8.54 3.07
N LEU A 284 4.33 9.79 3.12
CA LEU A 284 3.67 10.92 2.48
C LEU A 284 4.73 11.72 1.75
N TYR A 285 4.39 12.30 0.61
CA TYR A 285 5.39 12.94 -0.23
C TYR A 285 5.05 14.39 -0.54
N PHE A 286 6.10 15.17 -0.79
CA PHE A 286 6.04 16.51 -1.38
C PHE A 286 6.73 16.55 -2.74
N ILE A 287 6.38 17.56 -3.53
CA ILE A 287 6.94 17.78 -4.86
C ILE A 287 7.80 19.05 -4.89
N SER A 288 8.52 19.25 -5.99
CA SER A 288 9.24 20.51 -6.20
C SER A 288 8.30 21.70 -6.35
N LYS A 289 8.78 22.88 -5.98
CA LYS A 289 8.04 24.15 -6.08
C LYS A 289 7.57 24.44 -7.50
N GLN A 290 8.44 24.20 -8.48
CA GLN A 290 8.13 24.38 -9.89
C GLN A 290 7.00 23.44 -10.36
N SER A 291 7.05 22.17 -9.98
CA SER A 291 6.00 21.20 -10.32
C SER A 291 4.67 21.56 -9.68
N HIS A 292 4.69 22.00 -8.42
CA HIS A 292 3.49 22.46 -7.74
C HIS A 292 2.84 23.65 -8.46
N HIS A 293 3.62 24.67 -8.79
CA HIS A 293 3.15 25.86 -9.51
C HIS A 293 2.58 25.50 -10.89
N ASN A 294 3.28 24.66 -11.66
CA ASN A 294 2.82 24.30 -12.99
C ASN A 294 1.51 23.49 -12.93
N ARG A 295 1.37 22.59 -11.95
CA ARG A 295 0.14 21.81 -11.76
C ARG A 295 -1.02 22.65 -11.22
N SER A 296 -0.79 23.61 -10.34
CA SER A 296 -1.86 24.48 -9.85
C SER A 296 -2.44 25.37 -10.95
N VAL A 297 -1.60 25.82 -11.91
CA VAL A 297 -2.02 26.60 -13.07
C VAL A 297 -2.72 25.73 -14.13
N THR A 298 -2.14 24.57 -14.45
CA THR A 298 -2.65 23.71 -15.53
C THR A 298 -3.85 22.86 -15.11
N ARG A 299 -3.98 22.54 -13.81
CA ARG A 299 -5.00 21.64 -13.26
C ARG A 299 -5.53 22.18 -11.91
N PRO A 300 -6.40 23.20 -11.94
CA PRO A 300 -6.98 23.77 -10.73
C PRO A 300 -7.68 22.69 -9.90
N GLY A 301 -7.39 22.63 -8.59
CA GLY A 301 -7.94 21.61 -7.69
C GLY A 301 -7.20 20.25 -7.68
N TYR A 302 -6.23 20.05 -8.58
CA TYR A 302 -5.44 18.81 -8.70
C TYR A 302 -3.92 19.07 -8.68
N ALA A 303 -3.50 20.07 -7.88
CA ALA A 303 -2.11 20.47 -7.74
C ALA A 303 -1.22 19.29 -7.27
N LEU A 304 -1.71 18.48 -6.33
CA LEU A 304 -1.01 17.28 -5.87
C LEU A 304 -1.09 16.11 -6.88
N PRO A 305 0.02 15.40 -7.13
CA PRO A 305 0.04 14.17 -7.91
C PRO A 305 -0.88 13.09 -7.36
N LEU A 306 -1.31 12.18 -8.24
CA LEU A 306 -2.27 11.13 -7.91
C LEU A 306 -1.82 10.21 -6.76
N LYS A 307 -0.58 9.74 -6.77
CA LYS A 307 -0.05 8.88 -5.70
C LYS A 307 0.01 9.61 -4.35
N ILE A 308 0.32 10.92 -4.35
CA ILE A 308 0.26 11.75 -3.13
C ILE A 308 -1.19 11.86 -2.64
N ARG A 309 -2.14 12.13 -3.53
CA ARG A 309 -3.57 12.16 -3.19
C ARG A 309 -4.07 10.82 -2.63
N TYR A 310 -3.57 9.69 -3.15
CA TYR A 310 -3.82 8.36 -2.59
C TYR A 310 -3.28 8.25 -1.16
N TRP A 311 -2.02 8.61 -0.92
CA TRP A 311 -1.43 8.55 0.42
C TRP A 311 -2.10 9.49 1.42
N VAL A 312 -2.57 10.66 0.97
CA VAL A 312 -3.45 11.53 1.76
C VAL A 312 -4.70 10.76 2.23
N GLN A 313 -5.36 10.02 1.35
CA GLN A 313 -6.53 9.21 1.74
C GLN A 313 -6.17 8.08 2.71
N VAL A 314 -5.04 7.40 2.52
CA VAL A 314 -4.54 6.37 3.44
C VAL A 314 -4.27 6.96 4.83
N CYS A 315 -3.59 8.11 4.90
CA CYS A 315 -3.35 8.86 6.14
C CYS A 315 -4.66 9.23 6.84
N VAL A 316 -5.65 9.73 6.10
CA VAL A 316 -6.98 10.07 6.66
C VAL A 316 -7.62 8.83 7.32
N HIS A 317 -7.61 7.67 6.67
CA HIS A 317 -8.18 6.45 7.27
C HIS A 317 -7.42 5.98 8.51
N ALA A 318 -6.09 6.09 8.51
CA ALA A 318 -5.28 5.77 9.69
C ALA A 318 -5.59 6.72 10.86
N LEU A 319 -5.81 8.01 10.59
CA LEU A 319 -6.15 9.00 11.62
C LEU A 319 -7.58 8.83 12.14
N LEU A 320 -8.52 8.40 11.30
CA LEU A 320 -9.87 8.03 11.76
C LEU A 320 -9.83 6.78 12.65
N MET A 321 -9.00 5.78 12.30
CA MET A 321 -8.73 4.63 13.17
C MET A 321 -8.08 5.08 14.50
N LEU A 322 -7.15 6.04 14.45
CA LEU A 322 -6.54 6.64 15.63
C LEU A 322 -7.58 7.36 16.49
N GLN A 323 -8.51 8.12 15.93
CA GLN A 323 -9.54 8.86 16.69
C GLN A 323 -10.70 7.98 17.21
N SER A 324 -10.82 6.75 16.72
CA SER A 324 -11.90 5.85 17.12
C SER A 324 -11.88 5.63 18.65
N PRO A 325 -13.01 5.83 19.36
CA PRO A 325 -13.02 5.82 20.82
C PRO A 325 -12.54 4.47 21.35
N SER A 326 -11.45 4.49 22.10
CA SER A 326 -11.06 3.36 22.94
C SER A 326 -12.12 3.24 24.03
N SER A 327 -12.81 2.11 24.10
CA SER A 327 -13.82 1.76 25.11
C SER A 327 -13.20 1.56 26.50
N SER A 328 -12.47 2.57 27.01
CA SER A 328 -11.72 2.55 28.26
C SER A 328 -12.09 3.66 29.24
N SER A 329 -13.22 4.35 29.06
CA SER A 329 -13.64 5.40 30.00
C SER A 329 -15.16 5.61 30.05
N SER A 330 -15.91 4.61 30.50
CA SER A 330 -17.16 4.82 31.26
C SER A 330 -17.74 3.48 31.72
N SER A 331 -17.70 3.29 33.03
CA SER A 331 -18.38 2.27 33.80
C SER A 331 -19.91 2.30 33.61
N SER A 332 -20.48 1.27 32.97
CA SER A 332 -21.78 0.69 33.33
C SER A 332 -22.08 -0.53 32.45
N SER A 333 -21.96 -1.71 33.04
CA SER A 333 -22.71 -2.94 32.78
C SER A 333 -23.46 -3.06 31.43
N SER A 334 -22.87 -3.76 30.46
CA SER A 334 -23.53 -4.87 29.76
C SER A 334 -22.55 -5.55 28.82
N SER A 335 -22.58 -6.88 28.86
CA SER A 335 -21.66 -7.82 28.24
C SER A 335 -21.74 -7.83 26.72
N SER A 336 -20.81 -7.14 26.06
CA SER A 336 -20.14 -7.61 24.85
C SER A 336 -18.87 -6.76 24.67
N SER A 337 -17.74 -7.28 25.14
CA SER A 337 -16.44 -6.61 25.07
C SER A 337 -16.01 -6.47 23.60
N SER A 338 -16.36 -5.36 22.97
CA SER A 338 -15.77 -4.91 21.71
C SER A 338 -14.34 -4.45 22.01
N PHE A 339 -13.41 -5.40 21.94
CA PHE A 339 -11.97 -5.14 21.91
C PHE A 339 -11.63 -4.44 20.58
N LEU A 340 -11.92 -3.15 20.46
CA LEU A 340 -11.43 -2.36 19.34
C LEU A 340 -9.90 -2.15 19.52
N PRO A 341 -9.08 -2.31 18.47
CA PRO A 341 -7.67 -1.96 18.49
C PRO A 341 -7.51 -0.50 18.90
N THR A 342 -6.70 -0.26 19.92
CA THR A 342 -6.39 1.09 20.38
C THR A 342 -5.09 1.52 19.71
N LEU A 343 -5.19 1.88 18.43
CA LEU A 343 -4.07 2.50 17.72
C LEU A 343 -3.59 3.70 18.55
N GLN A 344 -2.31 3.74 18.89
CA GLN A 344 -1.73 4.75 19.78
C GLN A 344 -1.06 5.86 18.99
N HIS A 345 -0.38 5.50 17.90
CA HIS A 345 0.44 6.38 17.11
C HIS A 345 0.20 6.16 15.61
N VAL A 346 0.05 7.23 14.85
CA VAL A 346 0.23 7.22 13.40
C VAL A 346 1.51 7.98 13.09
N ARG A 347 2.48 7.31 12.47
CA ARG A 347 3.74 7.90 12.07
C ARG A 347 3.69 8.20 10.57
N ILE A 348 3.96 9.44 10.20
CA ILE A 348 4.07 9.85 8.81
C ILE A 348 5.54 10.13 8.53
N LYS A 349 6.11 9.42 7.56
CA LYS A 349 7.41 9.75 6.97
C LYS A 349 7.14 10.70 5.81
N TYR A 350 7.49 11.98 5.95
CA TYR A 350 7.29 12.98 4.92
C TYR A 350 8.57 13.14 4.10
N LEU A 351 8.50 12.71 2.85
CA LEU A 351 9.64 12.42 1.99
C LEU A 351 9.57 13.24 0.69
N PRO A 352 10.70 13.63 0.10
CA PRO A 352 10.70 14.15 -1.26
C PRO A 352 10.24 13.05 -2.23
N TRP A 353 9.37 13.41 -3.18
CA TRP A 353 8.92 12.47 -4.21
C TRP A 353 10.06 12.00 -5.12
N ASP A 354 10.95 12.90 -5.47
CA ASP A 354 12.09 12.67 -6.35
C ASP A 354 13.24 13.64 -6.03
N ILE A 355 14.31 13.56 -6.82
CA ILE A 355 15.51 14.39 -6.67
C ILE A 355 15.16 15.89 -6.82
N TRP A 356 14.21 16.23 -7.69
CA TRP A 356 13.81 17.63 -7.89
C TRP A 356 13.08 18.19 -6.69
N ALA A 357 12.21 17.39 -6.05
CA ALA A 357 11.58 17.75 -4.79
C ALA A 357 12.62 17.94 -3.68
N SER A 358 13.72 17.19 -3.70
CA SER A 358 14.83 17.42 -2.77
C SER A 358 15.63 18.70 -3.06
N MET A 359 15.80 19.08 -4.34
CA MET A 359 16.63 20.23 -4.72
C MET A 359 15.92 21.58 -4.56
N ASP A 360 14.64 21.64 -4.88
CA ASP A 360 13.81 22.85 -4.79
C ASP A 360 12.42 22.47 -4.22
N PRO A 361 12.35 22.14 -2.92
CA PRO A 361 11.12 21.66 -2.31
C PRO A 361 10.03 22.74 -2.33
N ALA A 362 8.78 22.32 -2.59
CA ALA A 362 7.64 23.21 -2.39
C ALA A 362 7.43 23.57 -0.91
N ASP A 363 7.94 22.72 -0.01
CA ASP A 363 7.76 22.81 1.44
C ASP A 363 9.05 23.19 2.17
N ASP A 364 8.94 24.12 3.11
CA ASP A 364 10.04 24.45 4.02
C ASP A 364 10.04 23.48 5.22
N LEU A 365 10.80 22.39 5.09
CA LEU A 365 10.84 21.34 6.09
C LEU A 365 11.40 21.81 7.44
N HIS A 366 12.38 22.72 7.43
CA HIS A 366 12.93 23.28 8.68
C HIS A 366 11.85 24.02 9.45
N ARG A 367 11.11 24.89 8.74
CA ARG A 367 10.01 25.65 9.34
C ARG A 367 8.88 24.74 9.79
N MET A 368 8.51 23.73 9.03
CA MET A 368 7.50 22.75 9.43
C MET A 368 7.96 21.93 10.65
N GLY A 369 9.26 21.67 10.78
CA GLY A 369 9.86 21.10 11.99
C GLY A 369 9.66 21.99 13.21
N ASP A 370 9.91 23.29 13.08
CA ASP A 370 9.85 24.25 14.19
C ASP A 370 8.42 24.66 14.56
N LYS A 371 7.57 24.93 13.55
CA LYS A 371 6.21 25.47 13.73
C LYS A 371 5.12 24.39 13.72
N GLY A 372 5.45 23.18 13.28
CA GLY A 372 4.54 22.06 13.16
C GLY A 372 3.70 22.07 11.87
N VAL A 373 2.89 21.02 11.72
CA VAL A 373 2.13 20.70 10.49
C VAL A 373 0.67 21.16 10.51
N TRP A 374 0.31 22.07 11.40
CA TRP A 374 -1.08 22.53 11.59
C TRP A 374 -1.45 23.78 10.79
N PHE A 375 -0.46 24.63 10.48
CA PHE A 375 -0.61 25.88 9.70
C PHE A 375 -1.67 26.84 10.28
N ASP A 376 -1.68 27.01 11.61
CA ASP A 376 -2.70 27.79 12.33
C ASP A 376 -2.51 29.33 12.23
N ALA A 377 -1.40 29.84 11.67
CA ALA A 377 -1.10 31.27 11.69
C ALA A 377 -1.84 32.02 10.58
N LEU A 378 -2.36 33.22 10.87
CA LEU A 378 -3.11 34.06 9.91
C LEU A 378 -2.33 34.45 8.65
N GLU A 379 -1.00 34.43 8.73
CA GLU A 379 -0.11 34.65 7.59
C GLU A 379 -0.07 33.44 6.62
N ASP A 380 -0.71 32.30 6.96
CA ASP A 380 -0.80 31.06 6.17
C ASP A 380 -2.07 30.98 5.27
N GLY A 381 -2.80 32.10 5.12
CA GLY A 381 -4.01 32.24 4.29
C GLY A 381 -3.76 32.60 2.81
N GLU A 382 -4.81 32.51 1.98
CA GLU A 382 -4.77 32.76 0.52
C GLU A 382 -4.14 34.13 0.18
N GLY A 383 -3.03 34.10 -0.57
CA GLY A 383 -2.33 35.30 -1.07
C GLY A 383 -1.10 35.77 -0.29
N GLY A 384 -0.64 35.03 0.73
CA GLY A 384 0.66 35.27 1.38
C GLY A 384 1.85 34.64 0.63
N GLU A 385 3.08 34.93 1.04
CA GLU A 385 4.33 34.31 0.54
C GLU A 385 4.43 32.77 0.75
N ARG A 386 3.33 32.12 1.15
CA ARG A 386 3.21 30.75 1.71
C ARG A 386 2.24 29.86 0.94
N GLU A 387 1.78 30.34 -0.21
CA GLU A 387 0.87 29.59 -1.08
C GLU A 387 1.55 28.31 -1.56
N GLY A 388 0.97 27.15 -1.23
CA GLY A 388 1.49 25.83 -1.59
C GLY A 388 2.34 25.11 -0.52
N GLU A 389 2.64 25.74 0.62
CA GLU A 389 3.36 25.06 1.72
C GLU A 389 2.43 24.10 2.47
N GLY A 390 2.85 22.84 2.56
CA GLY A 390 2.19 21.78 3.32
C GLY A 390 0.92 21.26 2.70
N GLU A 391 0.74 21.37 1.38
CA GLU A 391 -0.50 21.02 0.67
C GLU A 391 -0.98 19.59 0.95
N ALA A 392 -0.06 18.63 1.07
CA ALA A 392 -0.40 17.27 1.44
C ALA A 392 -1.06 17.19 2.84
N PHE A 393 -0.49 17.87 3.84
CA PHE A 393 -1.07 17.95 5.18
C PHE A 393 -2.38 18.76 5.20
N ARG A 394 -2.45 19.88 4.47
CA ARG A 394 -3.68 20.66 4.32
C ARG A 394 -4.81 19.80 3.75
N ALA A 395 -4.53 18.98 2.74
CA ALA A 395 -5.49 18.05 2.16
C ALA A 395 -5.94 16.96 3.15
N ILE A 396 -5.03 16.45 3.99
CA ILE A 396 -5.37 15.52 5.09
C ILE A 396 -6.33 16.20 6.06
N TRP A 397 -6.01 17.41 6.52
CA TRP A 397 -6.84 18.15 7.49
C TRP A 397 -8.20 18.52 6.92
N ALA A 398 -8.27 18.97 5.67
CA ALA A 398 -9.53 19.22 4.98
C ALA A 398 -10.40 17.95 4.92
N SER A 399 -9.82 16.82 4.54
CA SER A 399 -10.51 15.52 4.44
C SER A 399 -10.93 14.96 5.81
N MET A 400 -10.16 15.23 6.86
CA MET A 400 -10.52 14.85 8.23
C MET A 400 -11.69 15.68 8.76
N ARG A 401 -11.70 17.00 8.49
CA ARG A 401 -12.81 17.88 8.89
C ARG A 401 -14.13 17.52 8.21
N THR A 402 -14.11 17.10 6.94
CA THR A 402 -15.34 16.67 6.26
C THR A 402 -15.91 15.36 6.81
N LYS A 403 -15.06 14.49 7.36
CA LYS A 403 -15.46 13.19 7.92
C LYS A 403 -15.78 13.24 9.42
N LEU A 404 -15.21 14.19 10.16
CA LEU A 404 -15.48 14.42 11.57
C LEU A 404 -16.57 15.48 11.74
N LEU A 405 -17.74 15.07 12.22
CA LEU A 405 -18.88 15.96 12.47
C LEU A 405 -18.67 16.91 13.68
N ASP A 406 -17.61 16.70 14.47
CA ASP A 406 -17.27 17.52 15.64
C ASP A 406 -16.28 18.65 15.25
N GLU A 407 -16.82 19.74 14.72
CA GLU A 407 -16.04 20.97 14.43
C GLU A 407 -15.44 21.63 15.69
N GLN A 408 -15.86 21.21 16.89
CA GLN A 408 -15.48 21.85 18.14
C GLN A 408 -14.13 21.41 18.72
N ARG A 409 -13.52 20.32 18.22
CA ARG A 409 -12.21 19.85 18.73
C ARG A 409 -11.08 20.58 18.04
N GLN A 410 -10.31 21.37 18.80
CA GLN A 410 -9.07 21.97 18.33
C GLN A 410 -8.15 20.89 17.74
N ARG A 411 -7.62 21.13 16.54
CA ARG A 411 -6.75 20.20 15.80
C ARG A 411 -7.31 18.76 15.74
N MET A 412 -8.64 18.63 15.64
CA MET A 412 -9.35 17.35 15.54
C MET A 412 -9.06 16.40 16.72
N GLY A 413 -8.67 16.93 17.88
CA GLY A 413 -8.30 16.14 19.05
C GLY A 413 -7.00 15.34 18.89
N LEU A 414 -6.10 15.81 18.02
CA LEU A 414 -4.80 15.20 17.76
C LEU A 414 -3.66 16.09 18.27
N LYS A 415 -2.57 15.45 18.68
CA LYS A 415 -1.27 16.08 18.95
C LYS A 415 -0.29 15.58 17.90
N ALA A 416 0.54 16.49 17.37
CA ALA A 416 1.63 16.16 16.45
C ALA A 416 2.96 16.43 17.15
N ASP A 417 3.86 15.45 17.12
CA ASP A 417 5.28 15.61 17.40
C ASP A 417 6.02 15.56 16.06
N VAL A 418 6.81 16.59 15.75
CA VAL A 418 7.44 16.76 14.44
C VAL A 418 8.94 16.77 14.63
N LYS A 419 9.64 15.90 13.91
CA LYS A 419 11.09 15.78 13.95
C LYS A 419 11.67 15.95 12.56
N PHE A 420 12.56 16.91 12.42
CA PHE A 420 13.40 17.07 11.24
C PHE A 420 14.47 15.98 11.18
N VAL A 421 14.58 15.32 10.02
CA VAL A 421 15.56 14.27 9.78
C VAL A 421 16.43 14.71 8.60
N PRO A 422 17.63 15.24 8.85
CA PRO A 422 18.51 15.68 7.78
C PRO A 422 18.91 14.51 6.89
N TRP A 423 19.19 14.80 5.63
CA TRP A 423 19.81 13.87 4.72
C TRP A 423 21.23 13.54 5.22
N ASP A 424 21.56 12.26 5.26
CA ASP A 424 22.88 11.77 5.67
C ASP A 424 23.91 11.84 4.53
N GLY A 425 23.50 12.30 3.34
CA GLY A 425 24.34 12.40 2.15
C GLY A 425 24.65 11.05 1.49
N ASN A 426 24.01 9.98 1.93
CA ASN A 426 24.23 8.65 1.38
C ASN A 426 23.31 8.41 0.17
N VAL A 427 23.85 8.59 -1.03
CA VAL A 427 23.11 8.37 -2.30
C VAL A 427 22.75 6.90 -2.51
N ASP A 428 23.52 5.96 -1.95
CA ASP A 428 23.29 4.51 -2.10
C ASP A 428 22.04 4.04 -1.33
N SER A 429 21.54 4.85 -0.40
CA SER A 429 20.32 4.55 0.35
C SER A 429 19.03 4.79 -0.45
N TRP A 430 19.12 5.26 -1.71
CA TRP A 430 17.99 5.71 -2.54
C TRP A 430 17.12 6.82 -1.91
N ARG A 431 17.51 7.28 -0.71
CA ARG A 431 17.00 8.44 0.00
C ARG A 431 17.77 9.64 -0.51
N VAL A 432 17.06 10.60 -1.10
CA VAL A 432 17.67 11.85 -1.56
C VAL A 432 16.88 13.00 -0.96
N GLY A 433 17.48 13.71 -0.01
CA GLY A 433 16.91 14.92 0.58
C GLY A 433 16.50 14.80 2.04
N ASP A 434 16.19 15.96 2.61
CA ASP A 434 15.74 16.09 3.99
C ASP A 434 14.29 15.60 4.14
N GLU A 435 13.92 15.20 5.35
CA GLU A 435 12.62 14.60 5.64
C GLU A 435 12.02 15.13 6.95
N LEU A 436 10.73 14.90 7.13
CA LEU A 436 10.05 15.07 8.41
C LEU A 436 9.45 13.75 8.89
N GLU A 437 9.73 13.39 10.14
CA GLU A 437 9.01 12.37 10.86
C GLU A 437 7.93 13.05 11.71
N VAL A 438 6.66 12.77 11.40
CA VAL A 438 5.51 13.33 12.13
C VAL A 438 4.81 12.19 12.88
N ILE A 439 4.75 12.28 14.21
CA ILE A 439 4.05 11.32 15.05
C ILE A 439 2.77 11.95 15.57
N LEU A 440 1.64 11.40 15.14
CA LEU A 440 0.31 11.83 15.55
C LEU A 440 -0.24 10.91 16.65
N THR A 441 -0.69 11.53 17.73
CA THR A 441 -1.34 10.85 18.86
C THR A 441 -2.67 11.52 19.19
N ARG A 442 -3.52 10.86 19.97
CA ARG A 442 -4.68 11.53 20.56
C ARG A 442 -4.19 12.63 21.50
N ALA A 443 -4.85 13.77 21.49
CA ALA A 443 -4.68 14.77 22.53
C ALA A 443 -5.27 14.19 23.83
N GLU A 444 -4.50 14.21 24.91
CA GLU A 444 -5.05 13.98 26.24
C GLU A 444 -5.96 15.17 26.55
N GLY A 445 -7.19 14.91 27.02
CA GLY A 445 -8.19 15.97 27.20
C GLY A 445 -7.70 17.06 28.14
N ASP A 446 -7.76 18.30 27.69
CA ASP A 446 -7.71 19.50 28.52
C ASP A 446 -9.05 19.71 29.25
#